data_AF-A0AAU2W4K0-F1
#
_entry.id   AF-A0AAU2W4K0-F1
#
_cell.length_a   1.000
_cell.length_b   1.000
_cell.length_c   1.000
_cell.angle_alpha   90.00
_cell.angle_beta   90.00
_cell.angle_gamma   90.00
#
_symmetry.space_group_name_H-M   'P 1'
#
loop_
_entity.id
_entity.type
_entity.pdbx_description
1 polymer ?
#
loop_
_entity_poly.entity_id
_entity_poly.type
_entity_poly.pdbx_seq_one_letter_code
_entity_poly.pdbx_strand_id
1 'polypeptide(L)'
;MEPTEATDPQSPPAEWTGISDRDRLAYAYSCSGDEPYELGEESQYQAGIPRGQIHEHRLRDCTVYPGAPHRYWVYVPAQYDGSADASLLVFLDGQIYLDPAVNTPAVLDNLIAAGDIPVTIAVFVDPGPNGPGLPVYGGSDNRSREYDSLGGDYAGFLLEDLLPGISQSYRITAEPTRRGICGISSGGICAFTVAWERPDAFGNVISHCGSFTNIRGGHAYPSLIRRGEKKPLRVFLQTGHKDLNIVFGDWEIANRDMAAALQYRGYDYKLEVGQGGHTPLHGAAILPDTLRWLWRDDDGAWNDVRETPATRP
;
A
#
# COMPACT_ATOMS: atom_id res chain seq x y z
N MET A 1 2.15 15.18 -26.99
CA MET A 1 1.25 14.33 -26.19
C MET A 1 0.55 15.27 -25.24
N GLU A 2 -0.74 15.46 -25.41
CA GLU A 2 -1.54 16.28 -24.50
C GLU A 2 -1.48 15.65 -23.10
N PRO A 3 -1.33 16.45 -22.04
CA PRO A 3 -1.39 15.93 -20.68
C PRO A 3 -2.79 15.36 -20.47
N THR A 4 -2.89 14.09 -20.13
CA THR A 4 -4.14 13.52 -19.62
C THR A 4 -4.53 14.33 -18.40
N GLU A 5 -5.71 14.96 -18.46
CA GLU A 5 -6.30 15.70 -17.34
C GLU A 5 -6.16 14.86 -16.07
N ALA A 6 -5.42 15.38 -15.10
CA ALA A 6 -5.50 14.89 -13.74
C ALA A 6 -6.96 15.06 -13.33
N THR A 7 -7.70 13.97 -13.34
CA THR A 7 -9.07 13.92 -12.84
C THR A 7 -9.07 14.50 -11.44
N ASP A 8 -9.84 15.54 -11.24
CA ASP A 8 -10.09 16.17 -9.95
C ASP A 8 -10.29 15.06 -8.88
N PRO A 9 -9.39 14.95 -7.88
CA PRO A 9 -9.51 13.92 -6.84
C PRO A 9 -10.82 14.02 -6.05
N GLN A 10 -11.56 15.13 -6.20
CA GLN A 10 -12.82 15.40 -5.51
C GLN A 10 -14.05 14.74 -6.12
N SER A 11 -13.97 14.06 -7.28
CA SER A 11 -15.13 13.39 -7.88
C SER A 11 -14.87 11.92 -8.17
N PRO A 12 -15.84 11.02 -7.90
CA PRO A 12 -15.72 9.63 -8.34
C PRO A 12 -15.66 9.57 -9.88
N PRO A 13 -14.97 8.57 -10.46
CA PRO A 13 -14.82 8.44 -11.90
C PRO A 13 -16.15 8.51 -12.65
N ALA A 14 -16.17 9.17 -13.81
CA ALA A 14 -17.39 9.43 -14.59
C ALA A 14 -18.03 8.13 -15.12
N GLU A 15 -17.21 7.11 -15.35
CA GLU A 15 -17.58 5.76 -15.74
C GLU A 15 -18.27 4.95 -14.64
N TRP A 16 -18.30 5.45 -13.40
CA TRP A 16 -19.09 4.84 -12.34
C TRP A 16 -20.56 5.17 -12.52
N THR A 17 -21.32 4.17 -12.97
CA THR A 17 -22.73 4.29 -13.36
C THR A 17 -23.70 3.94 -12.24
N GLY A 18 -23.28 3.15 -11.26
CA GLY A 18 -24.13 2.68 -10.15
C GLY A 18 -23.99 3.43 -8.83
N ILE A 19 -23.22 4.53 -8.79
CA ILE A 19 -22.95 5.28 -7.56
C ILE A 19 -24.11 6.23 -7.21
N SER A 20 -24.60 6.14 -5.97
CA SER A 20 -25.68 6.99 -5.46
C SER A 20 -25.20 8.42 -5.19
N ASP A 21 -26.10 9.41 -5.20
CA ASP A 21 -25.74 10.80 -4.88
C ASP A 21 -25.11 10.93 -3.48
N ARG A 22 -25.61 10.15 -2.52
CA ARG A 22 -25.03 10.06 -1.18
C ARG A 22 -23.58 9.60 -1.22
N ASP A 23 -23.30 8.52 -1.95
CA ASP A 23 -21.94 7.97 -2.05
C ASP A 23 -21.02 8.90 -2.85
N ARG A 24 -21.53 9.58 -3.89
CA ARG A 24 -20.78 10.62 -4.62
C ARG A 24 -20.32 11.74 -3.67
N LEU A 25 -21.22 12.24 -2.83
CA LEU A 25 -20.92 13.27 -1.83
C LEU A 25 -19.95 12.77 -0.76
N ALA A 26 -20.09 11.53 -0.30
CA ALA A 26 -19.17 10.92 0.65
C ALA A 26 -17.75 10.81 0.08
N TYR A 27 -17.62 10.41 -1.19
CA TYR A 27 -16.34 10.33 -1.89
C TYR A 27 -15.70 11.71 -2.05
N ALA A 28 -16.48 12.69 -2.51
CA ALA A 28 -15.99 14.06 -2.65
C ALA A 28 -15.50 14.63 -1.32
N TYR A 29 -16.25 14.40 -0.24
CA TYR A 29 -15.85 14.81 1.10
C TYR A 29 -14.54 14.16 1.54
N SER A 30 -14.43 12.82 1.45
CA SER A 30 -13.26 12.09 1.92
C SER A 30 -11.99 12.40 1.12
N CYS A 31 -12.12 12.80 -0.14
CA CYS A 31 -10.97 13.08 -1.02
C CYS A 31 -10.61 14.58 -1.10
N SER A 32 -11.36 15.46 -0.45
CA SER A 32 -11.22 16.91 -0.60
C SER A 32 -9.93 17.52 -0.03
N GLY A 33 -9.11 16.74 0.69
CA GLY A 33 -7.74 17.12 1.05
C GLY A 33 -7.58 18.25 2.07
N ASP A 34 -8.66 18.73 2.71
CA ASP A 34 -8.58 19.64 3.87
C ASP A 34 -8.08 18.89 5.12
N GLU A 35 -6.80 18.57 5.08
CA GLU A 35 -6.07 17.77 6.04
C GLU A 35 -4.80 18.50 6.50
N PRO A 36 -4.40 18.36 7.78
CA PRO A 36 -3.27 19.10 8.35
C PRO A 36 -1.90 18.46 8.04
N TYR A 37 -1.78 17.70 6.96
CA TYR A 37 -0.60 16.87 6.68
C TYR A 37 0.26 17.46 5.56
N GLU A 38 1.54 17.66 5.89
CA GLU A 38 2.56 18.11 4.97
C GLU A 38 3.74 17.14 5.00
N LEU A 39 4.47 17.07 3.89
CA LEU A 39 5.71 16.30 3.81
C LEU A 39 6.80 16.94 4.68
N GLY A 40 7.38 16.15 5.59
CA GLY A 40 8.56 16.56 6.35
C GLY A 40 9.84 16.61 5.51
N GLU A 41 10.94 17.06 6.12
CA GLU A 41 12.25 17.21 5.45
C GLU A 41 12.76 15.91 4.83
N GLU A 42 12.47 14.77 5.45
CA GLU A 42 12.90 13.45 4.99
C GLU A 42 12.10 12.93 3.79
N SER A 43 10.98 13.59 3.49
CA SER A 43 10.18 13.34 2.28
C SER A 43 10.47 14.36 1.17
N GLN A 44 11.50 15.18 1.33
CA GLN A 44 11.96 16.16 0.33
C GLN A 44 13.36 15.80 -0.16
N TYR A 45 13.69 16.15 -1.41
CA TYR A 45 15.06 15.95 -1.91
C TYR A 45 16.03 16.88 -1.19
N GLN A 46 16.99 16.30 -0.47
CA GLN A 46 17.98 17.07 0.27
C GLN A 46 19.29 17.25 -0.52
N ALA A 47 19.97 18.37 -0.31
CA ALA A 47 21.24 18.66 -0.95
C ALA A 47 22.34 17.72 -0.41
N GLY A 48 23.14 17.13 -1.30
CA GLY A 48 24.23 16.23 -0.94
C GLY A 48 23.83 14.78 -0.71
N ILE A 49 22.52 14.46 -0.71
CA ILE A 49 22.04 13.08 -0.66
C ILE A 49 22.12 12.44 -2.06
N PRO A 50 22.80 11.29 -2.22
CA PRO A 50 22.83 10.55 -3.47
C PRO A 50 21.42 10.15 -3.92
N ARG A 51 21.14 10.33 -5.21
CA ARG A 51 19.80 10.04 -5.78
C ARG A 51 19.77 8.69 -6.45
N GLY A 52 18.77 7.88 -6.12
CA GLY A 52 18.43 6.69 -6.86
C GLY A 52 17.92 7.01 -8.26
N GLN A 53 17.86 5.98 -9.09
CA GLN A 53 17.36 6.05 -10.47
C GLN A 53 16.02 5.34 -10.58
N ILE A 54 15.11 5.89 -11.37
CA ILE A 54 13.80 5.29 -11.64
C ILE A 54 13.76 4.88 -13.10
N HIS A 55 13.51 3.60 -13.35
CA HIS A 55 13.41 3.03 -14.68
C HIS A 55 11.96 2.62 -14.95
N GLU A 56 11.34 3.20 -15.98
CA GLU A 56 10.00 2.82 -16.41
C GLU A 56 10.02 1.58 -17.31
N HIS A 57 9.09 0.67 -17.06
CA HIS A 57 8.93 -0.57 -17.79
C HIS A 57 7.46 -0.87 -18.07
N ARG A 58 7.25 -1.81 -18.99
CA ARG A 58 5.92 -2.34 -19.29
C ARG A 58 5.97 -3.85 -19.40
N LEU A 59 5.22 -4.52 -18.56
CA LEU A 59 4.95 -5.95 -18.66
C LEU A 59 3.75 -6.15 -19.59
N ARG A 60 3.96 -6.85 -20.72
CA ARG A 60 2.93 -7.04 -21.75
C ARG A 60 2.25 -8.40 -21.66
N ASP A 61 3.04 -9.41 -21.32
CA ASP A 61 2.61 -10.79 -21.25
C ASP A 61 2.63 -11.22 -19.78
N CYS A 62 1.44 -11.52 -19.25
CA CYS A 62 1.24 -11.97 -17.88
C CYS A 62 0.49 -13.31 -17.93
N THR A 63 0.96 -14.29 -17.17
CA THR A 63 0.31 -15.60 -17.06
C THR A 63 -0.92 -15.51 -16.16
N VAL A 64 -0.83 -14.77 -15.06
CA VAL A 64 -1.89 -14.72 -14.04
C VAL A 64 -3.03 -13.79 -14.46
N TYR A 65 -2.70 -12.68 -15.12
CA TYR A 65 -3.68 -11.76 -15.70
C TYR A 65 -3.53 -11.65 -17.23
N PRO A 66 -3.93 -12.68 -18.01
CA PRO A 66 -3.77 -12.67 -19.46
C PRO A 66 -4.44 -11.46 -20.13
N GLY A 67 -3.71 -10.81 -21.02
CA GLY A 67 -4.22 -9.65 -21.78
C GLY A 67 -4.31 -8.34 -21.00
N ALA A 68 -3.85 -8.31 -19.74
CA ALA A 68 -3.74 -7.10 -18.94
C ALA A 68 -2.26 -6.66 -18.88
N PRO A 69 -1.83 -5.65 -19.67
CA PRO A 69 -0.48 -5.14 -19.56
C PRO A 69 -0.35 -4.23 -18.33
N HIS A 70 0.75 -4.35 -17.60
CA HIS A 70 1.05 -3.53 -16.42
C HIS A 70 2.21 -2.59 -16.69
N ARG A 71 2.04 -1.33 -16.30
CA ARG A 71 3.15 -0.37 -16.24
C ARG A 71 3.75 -0.44 -14.85
N TYR A 72 5.08 -0.44 -14.78
CA TYR A 72 5.77 -0.43 -13.52
C TYR A 72 7.08 0.34 -13.61
N TRP A 73 7.59 0.76 -12.47
CA TRP A 73 8.88 1.41 -12.33
C TRP A 73 9.74 0.67 -11.33
N VAL A 74 11.05 0.64 -11.60
CA VAL A 74 12.05 0.13 -10.66
C VAL A 74 12.90 1.30 -10.19
N TYR A 75 12.83 1.58 -8.89
CA TYR A 75 13.77 2.48 -8.22
C TYR A 75 14.98 1.69 -7.74
N VAL A 76 16.16 2.16 -8.13
CA VAL A 76 17.46 1.60 -7.75
C VAL A 76 18.21 2.65 -6.94
N PRO A 77 18.48 2.44 -5.64
CA PRO A 77 19.16 3.43 -4.82
C PRO A 77 20.61 3.59 -5.28
N ALA A 78 21.17 4.80 -5.12
CA ALA A 78 22.55 5.10 -5.54
C ALA A 78 23.61 4.21 -4.87
N GLN A 79 23.30 3.67 -3.69
CA GLN A 79 24.13 2.81 -2.87
C GLN A 79 24.13 1.34 -3.35
N TYR A 80 23.25 0.98 -4.28
CA TYR A 80 23.22 -0.37 -4.83
C TYR A 80 24.29 -0.56 -5.91
N ASP A 81 25.25 -1.44 -5.65
CA ASP A 81 26.35 -1.79 -6.57
C ASP A 81 26.27 -3.23 -7.10
N GLY A 82 25.24 -3.99 -6.71
CA GLY A 82 25.05 -5.38 -7.10
C GLY A 82 25.99 -6.38 -6.42
N SER A 83 26.73 -5.98 -5.38
CA SER A 83 27.59 -6.89 -4.61
C SER A 83 26.82 -7.74 -3.59
N ALA A 84 25.67 -7.26 -3.12
CA ALA A 84 24.81 -7.93 -2.14
C ALA A 84 23.32 -7.84 -2.54
N ASP A 85 22.50 -8.71 -1.94
CA ASP A 85 21.06 -8.71 -2.16
C ASP A 85 20.40 -7.52 -1.47
N ALA A 86 19.69 -6.69 -2.24
CA ALA A 86 18.90 -5.57 -1.73
C ALA A 86 17.59 -6.06 -1.09
N SER A 87 17.10 -5.28 -0.12
CA SER A 87 15.71 -5.44 0.36
C SER A 87 14.74 -5.00 -0.74
N LEU A 88 13.48 -5.47 -0.67
CA LEU A 88 12.44 -5.15 -1.66
C LEU A 88 11.29 -4.41 -1.01
N LEU A 89 10.78 -3.37 -1.66
CA LEU A 89 9.51 -2.75 -1.31
C LEU A 89 8.65 -2.55 -2.56
N VAL A 90 7.49 -3.23 -2.61
CA VAL A 90 6.53 -3.09 -3.72
C VAL A 90 5.48 -2.06 -3.34
N PHE A 91 5.23 -1.08 -4.21
CA PHE A 91 4.15 -0.10 -4.07
C PHE A 91 3.09 -0.34 -5.15
N LEU A 92 1.88 -0.64 -4.71
CA LEU A 92 0.69 -0.77 -5.56
C LEU A 92 0.12 0.62 -5.85
N ASP A 93 -0.51 0.80 -7.02
CA ASP A 93 -0.80 2.12 -7.57
C ASP A 93 0.46 2.98 -7.69
N GLY A 94 1.45 2.44 -8.39
CA GLY A 94 2.80 2.98 -8.46
C GLY A 94 2.88 4.49 -8.72
N GLN A 95 2.03 5.02 -9.59
CA GLN A 95 1.97 6.47 -9.84
C GLN A 95 1.65 7.30 -8.61
N ILE A 96 0.75 6.85 -7.72
CA ILE A 96 0.40 7.58 -6.50
C ILE A 96 1.63 7.78 -5.61
N TYR A 97 2.45 6.73 -5.47
CA TYR A 97 3.63 6.78 -4.62
C TYR A 97 4.82 7.51 -5.25
N LEU A 98 4.84 7.63 -6.58
CA LEU A 98 5.81 8.44 -7.32
C LEU A 98 5.41 9.92 -7.41
N ASP A 99 4.13 10.25 -7.17
CA ASP A 99 3.64 11.61 -7.23
C ASP A 99 4.37 12.50 -6.21
N PRO A 100 4.69 13.76 -6.53
CA PRO A 100 5.34 14.70 -5.60
C PRO A 100 4.60 14.92 -4.27
N ALA A 101 3.29 14.65 -4.19
CA ALA A 101 2.53 14.70 -2.95
C ALA A 101 2.89 13.58 -1.97
N VAL A 102 3.45 12.46 -2.46
CA VAL A 102 3.96 11.35 -1.63
C VAL A 102 5.48 11.32 -1.61
N ASN A 103 6.09 11.53 -2.77
CA ASN A 103 7.53 11.65 -3.01
C ASN A 103 8.35 10.50 -2.40
N THR A 104 7.86 9.27 -2.55
CA THR A 104 8.53 8.06 -2.04
C THR A 104 10.01 7.95 -2.42
N PRO A 105 10.46 8.29 -3.65
CA PRO A 105 11.87 8.21 -4.00
C PRO A 105 12.77 9.08 -3.11
N ALA A 106 12.33 10.28 -2.71
CA ALA A 106 13.08 11.13 -1.80
C ALA A 106 13.17 10.53 -0.40
N VAL A 107 12.08 9.92 0.09
CA VAL A 107 12.09 9.18 1.36
C VAL A 107 13.11 8.05 1.33
N LEU A 108 13.11 7.24 0.27
CA LEU A 108 14.06 6.14 0.11
C LEU A 108 15.51 6.65 0.03
N ASP A 109 15.78 7.68 -0.78
CA ASP A 109 17.11 8.29 -0.90
C ASP A 109 17.64 8.73 0.47
N ASN A 110 16.83 9.50 1.21
CA ASN A 110 17.22 10.07 2.51
C ASN A 110 17.45 8.97 3.56
N LEU A 111 16.51 8.03 3.71
CA LEU A 111 16.63 6.98 4.73
C LEU A 111 17.75 5.99 4.43
N ILE A 112 17.98 5.63 3.17
CA ILE A 112 19.09 4.74 2.78
C ILE A 112 20.43 5.45 2.98
N ALA A 113 20.52 6.75 2.65
CA ALA A 113 21.74 7.53 2.87
C ALA A 113 22.06 7.71 4.36
N ALA A 114 21.04 7.85 5.20
CA ALA A 114 21.18 7.92 6.65
C ALA A 114 21.53 6.57 7.30
N GLY A 115 21.26 5.45 6.61
CA GLY A 115 21.41 4.10 7.17
C GLY A 115 20.25 3.67 8.05
N ASP A 116 19.15 4.42 8.04
CA ASP A 116 17.93 4.16 8.83
C ASP A 116 17.13 2.97 8.28
N ILE A 117 17.29 2.68 6.99
CA ILE A 117 16.75 1.49 6.34
C ILE A 117 17.85 0.83 5.50
N PRO A 118 17.80 -0.51 5.28
CA PRO A 118 18.76 -1.17 4.40
C PRO A 118 18.64 -0.68 2.96
N VAL A 119 19.69 -0.91 2.16
CA VAL A 119 19.65 -0.70 0.70
C VAL A 119 18.46 -1.45 0.12
N THR A 120 17.48 -0.69 -0.37
CA THR A 120 16.16 -1.19 -0.77
C THR A 120 15.89 -0.80 -2.23
N ILE A 121 15.62 -1.80 -3.06
CA ILE A 121 15.05 -1.61 -4.39
C ILE A 121 13.53 -1.53 -4.23
N ALA A 122 12.91 -0.52 -4.85
CA ALA A 122 11.47 -0.36 -4.82
C ALA A 122 10.86 -0.60 -6.20
N VAL A 123 9.70 -1.27 -6.23
CA VAL A 123 8.94 -1.55 -7.45
C VAL A 123 7.58 -0.89 -7.33
N PHE A 124 7.29 0.05 -8.22
CA PHE A 124 6.03 0.78 -8.27
C PHE A 124 5.21 0.17 -9.40
N VAL A 125 4.04 -0.40 -9.15
CA VAL A 125 3.25 -1.09 -10.17
C VAL A 125 1.83 -0.56 -10.21
N ASP A 126 1.39 -0.14 -11.39
CA ASP A 126 0.00 0.23 -11.63
C ASP A 126 -0.84 -1.02 -11.91
N PRO A 127 -2.14 -1.03 -11.59
CA PRO A 127 -3.04 -2.11 -11.99
C PRO A 127 -3.21 -2.16 -13.52
N GLY A 128 -3.71 -3.30 -14.01
CA GLY A 128 -4.08 -3.44 -15.41
C GLY A 128 -5.20 -2.46 -15.82
N PRO A 129 -5.13 -1.85 -17.02
CA PRO A 129 -6.03 -0.76 -17.41
C PRO A 129 -7.44 -1.22 -17.82
N ASN A 130 -7.66 -2.53 -18.02
CA ASN A 130 -8.92 -3.06 -18.55
C ASN A 130 -9.47 -4.17 -17.66
N GLY A 131 -10.71 -4.01 -17.21
CA GLY A 131 -11.36 -4.99 -16.36
C GLY A 131 -12.83 -4.66 -16.09
N PRO A 132 -13.46 -5.41 -15.15
CA PRO A 132 -14.88 -5.26 -14.86
C PRO A 132 -15.23 -4.05 -13.98
N GLY A 133 -14.22 -3.27 -13.57
CA GLY A 133 -14.39 -2.21 -12.59
C GLY A 133 -14.76 -2.71 -11.18
N LEU A 134 -15.26 -1.77 -10.38
CA LEU A 134 -15.68 -1.98 -9.00
C LEU A 134 -17.08 -2.63 -8.97
N PRO A 135 -17.36 -3.61 -8.09
CA PRO A 135 -18.72 -4.09 -7.86
C PRO A 135 -19.68 -2.93 -7.60
N VAL A 136 -20.96 -3.04 -7.98
CA VAL A 136 -22.00 -2.00 -7.82
C VAL A 136 -21.77 -0.74 -8.69
N TYR A 137 -20.60 -0.10 -8.63
CA TYR A 137 -20.34 1.18 -9.29
C TYR A 137 -19.92 1.02 -10.76
N GLY A 138 -19.36 -0.11 -11.16
CA GLY A 138 -18.88 -0.34 -12.52
C GLY A 138 -17.49 0.26 -12.74
N GLY A 139 -17.23 0.76 -13.94
CA GLY A 139 -15.91 1.21 -14.39
C GLY A 139 -15.31 0.27 -15.45
N SER A 140 -14.12 0.61 -15.91
CA SER A 140 -13.45 -0.11 -17.01
C SER A 140 -12.06 -0.64 -16.67
N ASP A 141 -11.54 -0.35 -15.48
CA ASP A 141 -10.21 -0.80 -15.06
C ASP A 141 -10.23 -2.20 -14.42
N ASN A 142 -9.04 -2.79 -14.25
CA ASN A 142 -8.86 -4.07 -13.59
C ASN A 142 -8.49 -3.94 -12.11
N ARG A 143 -8.35 -2.72 -11.58
CA ARG A 143 -7.81 -2.45 -10.24
C ARG A 143 -8.57 -3.22 -9.18
N SER A 144 -9.90 -3.13 -9.17
CA SER A 144 -10.67 -3.85 -8.15
C SER A 144 -10.55 -5.37 -8.29
N ARG A 145 -10.51 -5.89 -9.52
CA ARG A 145 -10.34 -7.33 -9.74
C ARG A 145 -8.97 -7.81 -9.27
N GLU A 146 -7.91 -7.06 -9.57
CA GLU A 146 -6.55 -7.42 -9.19
C GLU A 146 -6.29 -7.25 -7.69
N TYR A 147 -6.85 -6.19 -7.08
CA TYR A 147 -6.45 -5.77 -5.74
C TYR A 147 -7.44 -6.17 -4.65
N ASP A 148 -8.76 -6.11 -4.89
CA ASP A 148 -9.75 -6.44 -3.87
C ASP A 148 -10.15 -7.93 -3.88
N SER A 149 -9.80 -8.69 -4.92
CA SER A 149 -10.06 -10.13 -4.93
C SER A 149 -9.17 -10.83 -3.91
N LEU A 150 -9.80 -11.61 -3.03
CA LEU A 150 -9.07 -12.46 -2.09
C LEU A 150 -8.46 -13.64 -2.84
N GLY A 151 -7.39 -14.20 -2.27
CA GLY A 151 -6.69 -15.37 -2.81
C GLY A 151 -5.32 -15.02 -3.41
N GLY A 152 -4.64 -16.04 -3.92
CA GLY A 152 -3.22 -15.98 -4.26
C GLY A 152 -2.88 -15.33 -5.60
N ASP A 153 -3.86 -14.94 -6.42
CA ASP A 153 -3.62 -14.51 -7.80
C ASP A 153 -2.65 -13.33 -7.88
N TYR A 154 -2.87 -12.25 -7.11
CA TYR A 154 -1.94 -11.10 -7.17
C TYR A 154 -0.54 -11.45 -6.64
N ALA A 155 -0.43 -12.35 -5.66
CA ALA A 155 0.87 -12.86 -5.22
C ALA A 155 1.56 -13.67 -6.31
N GLY A 156 0.80 -14.50 -7.04
CA GLY A 156 1.28 -15.22 -8.22
C GLY A 156 1.77 -14.26 -9.30
N PHE A 157 1.01 -13.21 -9.62
CA PHE A 157 1.42 -12.18 -10.57
C PHE A 157 2.78 -11.56 -10.21
N LEU A 158 2.95 -11.16 -8.94
CA LEU A 158 4.23 -10.61 -8.48
C LEU A 158 5.37 -11.63 -8.59
N LEU A 159 5.16 -12.86 -8.16
CA LEU A 159 6.21 -13.86 -7.99
C LEU A 159 6.56 -14.63 -9.28
N GLU A 160 5.61 -14.76 -10.20
CA GLU A 160 5.74 -15.57 -11.41
C GLU A 160 5.90 -14.70 -12.66
N ASP A 161 5.22 -13.55 -12.74
CA ASP A 161 5.25 -12.69 -13.93
C ASP A 161 6.20 -11.49 -13.75
N LEU A 162 6.11 -10.76 -12.64
CA LEU A 162 6.80 -9.46 -12.50
C LEU A 162 8.24 -9.56 -11.97
N LEU A 163 8.42 -10.08 -10.75
CA LEU A 163 9.72 -10.10 -10.05
C LEU A 163 10.80 -10.95 -10.73
N PRO A 164 10.50 -12.06 -11.42
CA PRO A 164 11.52 -12.82 -12.15
C PRO A 164 12.24 -12.00 -13.23
N GLY A 165 11.53 -11.11 -13.92
CA GLY A 165 12.13 -10.21 -14.92
C GLY A 165 13.07 -9.19 -14.28
N ILE A 166 12.66 -8.60 -13.15
CA ILE A 166 13.46 -7.62 -12.39
C ILE A 166 14.73 -8.30 -11.82
N SER A 167 14.59 -9.53 -11.33
CA SER A 167 15.69 -10.30 -10.73
C SER A 167 16.79 -10.70 -11.72
N GLN A 168 16.57 -10.56 -13.03
CA GLN A 168 17.61 -10.73 -14.05
C GLN A 168 18.61 -9.57 -14.08
N SER A 169 18.17 -8.38 -13.67
CA SER A 169 18.99 -7.17 -13.68
C SER A 169 19.49 -6.78 -12.29
N TYR A 170 18.77 -7.17 -11.24
CA TYR A 170 19.06 -6.76 -9.87
C TYR A 170 19.04 -7.93 -8.89
N ARG A 171 19.98 -7.95 -7.94
CA ARG A 171 20.04 -8.88 -6.82
C ARG A 171 19.07 -8.42 -5.74
N ILE A 172 17.91 -9.06 -5.68
CA ILE A 172 16.88 -8.80 -4.69
C ILE A 172 16.76 -10.01 -3.79
N THR A 173 16.74 -9.80 -2.47
CA THR A 173 16.65 -10.86 -1.46
C THR A 173 15.41 -11.73 -1.67
N ALA A 174 15.46 -13.01 -1.29
CA ALA A 174 14.30 -13.90 -1.18
C ALA A 174 13.70 -13.94 0.24
N GLU A 175 14.35 -13.33 1.23
CA GLU A 175 13.96 -13.39 2.63
C GLU A 175 12.67 -12.57 2.89
N PRO A 176 11.58 -13.17 3.40
CA PRO A 176 10.30 -12.48 3.58
C PRO A 176 10.39 -11.28 4.51
N THR A 177 11.22 -11.39 5.55
CA THR A 177 11.45 -10.31 6.52
C THR A 177 12.15 -9.09 5.92
N ARG A 178 12.70 -9.21 4.71
CA ARG A 178 13.31 -8.11 3.93
C ARG A 178 12.51 -7.74 2.68
N ARG A 179 11.27 -8.24 2.57
CA ARG A 179 10.32 -7.93 1.49
C ARG A 179 9.06 -7.30 2.06
N GLY A 180 8.78 -6.09 1.60
CA GLY A 180 7.62 -5.30 1.97
C GLY A 180 6.70 -5.06 0.78
N ILE A 181 5.42 -4.88 1.08
CA ILE A 181 4.42 -4.44 0.10
C ILE A 181 3.53 -3.36 0.71
N CYS A 182 3.26 -2.33 -0.08
CA CYS A 182 2.58 -1.11 0.31
C CYS A 182 1.49 -0.78 -0.71
N GLY A 183 0.34 -0.29 -0.23
CA GLY A 183 -0.71 0.20 -1.11
C GLY A 183 -1.76 1.02 -0.37
N ILE A 184 -2.55 1.77 -1.14
CA ILE A 184 -3.65 2.59 -0.63
C ILE A 184 -5.01 2.01 -1.07
N SER A 185 -6.03 2.05 -0.22
CA SER A 185 -7.38 1.60 -0.60
C SER A 185 -7.38 0.13 -1.01
N SER A 186 -7.83 -0.18 -2.23
CA SER A 186 -7.71 -1.53 -2.83
C SER A 186 -6.25 -2.02 -2.82
N GLY A 187 -5.28 -1.15 -3.07
CA GLY A 187 -3.87 -1.49 -2.92
C GLY A 187 -3.50 -1.89 -1.48
N GLY A 188 -4.11 -1.29 -0.46
CA GLY A 188 -3.84 -1.63 0.95
C GLY A 188 -4.33 -3.03 1.32
N ILE A 189 -5.55 -3.39 0.91
CA ILE A 189 -6.05 -4.76 1.08
C ILE A 189 -5.23 -5.75 0.23
N CYS A 190 -4.86 -5.40 -1.01
CA CYS A 190 -4.03 -6.25 -1.86
C CYS A 190 -2.65 -6.53 -1.23
N ALA A 191 -2.00 -5.50 -0.67
CA ALA A 191 -0.75 -5.64 0.05
C ALA A 191 -0.88 -6.65 1.20
N PHE A 192 -1.96 -6.56 1.99
CA PHE A 192 -2.27 -7.54 3.02
C PHE A 192 -2.54 -8.93 2.45
N THR A 193 -3.35 -9.05 1.39
CA THR A 193 -3.69 -10.32 0.72
C THR A 193 -2.44 -11.04 0.23
N VAL A 194 -1.51 -10.34 -0.42
CA VAL A 194 -0.26 -10.92 -0.92
C VAL A 194 0.54 -11.56 0.21
N ALA A 195 0.77 -10.82 1.30
CA ALA A 195 1.50 -11.32 2.46
C ALA A 195 0.73 -12.42 3.21
N TRP A 196 -0.61 -12.31 3.26
CA TRP A 196 -1.47 -13.32 3.87
C TRP A 196 -1.41 -14.65 3.12
N GLU A 197 -1.45 -14.63 1.80
CA GLU A 197 -1.43 -15.85 0.97
C GLU A 197 0.00 -16.41 0.80
N ARG A 198 1.01 -15.53 0.73
CA ARG A 198 2.43 -15.89 0.55
C ARG A 198 3.32 -15.28 1.64
N PRO A 199 3.14 -15.68 2.92
CA PRO A 199 4.00 -15.21 4.02
C PRO A 199 5.45 -15.71 3.89
N ASP A 200 5.68 -16.73 3.06
CA ASP A 200 7.00 -17.23 2.64
C ASP A 200 7.68 -16.35 1.59
N ALA A 201 7.01 -15.31 1.09
CA ALA A 201 7.56 -14.40 0.10
C ALA A 201 7.49 -12.92 0.53
N PHE A 202 6.46 -12.50 1.28
CA PHE A 202 6.33 -11.15 1.80
C PHE A 202 5.99 -11.19 3.29
N GLY A 203 6.88 -10.67 4.13
CA GLY A 203 6.69 -10.62 5.59
C GLY A 203 6.18 -9.29 6.11
N ASN A 204 6.26 -8.22 5.31
CA ASN A 204 6.01 -6.86 5.76
C ASN A 204 4.92 -6.17 4.92
N VAL A 205 3.96 -5.54 5.59
CA VAL A 205 2.80 -4.89 4.95
C VAL A 205 2.67 -3.45 5.44
N ILE A 206 2.46 -2.53 4.50
CA ILE A 206 1.94 -1.18 4.76
C ILE A 206 0.59 -1.06 4.03
N SER A 207 -0.45 -0.71 4.76
CA SER A 207 -1.78 -0.51 4.19
C SER A 207 -2.30 0.86 4.59
N HIS A 208 -2.32 1.79 3.63
CA HIS A 208 -2.96 3.10 3.78
C HIS A 208 -4.43 3.01 3.38
N CYS A 209 -5.33 3.49 4.21
CA CYS A 209 -6.79 3.47 4.04
C CYS A 209 -7.30 2.15 3.43
N GLY A 210 -6.87 1.00 3.97
CA GLY A 210 -7.07 -0.30 3.31
C GLY A 210 -8.55 -0.67 3.16
N SER A 211 -8.94 -1.17 1.99
CA SER A 211 -10.33 -1.52 1.63
C SER A 211 -10.82 -2.83 2.24
N PHE A 212 -10.70 -2.98 3.56
CA PHE A 212 -11.18 -4.14 4.32
C PHE A 212 -12.71 -4.17 4.51
N THR A 213 -13.45 -3.43 3.68
CA THR A 213 -14.90 -3.39 3.59
C THR A 213 -15.43 -4.47 2.64
N ASN A 214 -16.73 -4.51 2.36
CA ASN A 214 -17.31 -5.52 1.48
C ASN A 214 -17.13 -5.20 -0.01
N ILE A 215 -15.90 -4.90 -0.43
CA ILE A 215 -15.51 -4.98 -1.83
C ILE A 215 -14.97 -6.39 -2.06
N ARG A 216 -15.64 -7.16 -2.93
CA ARG A 216 -15.25 -8.53 -3.31
C ARG A 216 -14.97 -9.50 -2.13
N GLY A 217 -15.52 -9.21 -0.95
CA GLY A 217 -15.37 -10.04 0.25
C GLY A 217 -14.32 -9.59 1.26
N GLY A 218 -13.69 -8.42 1.08
CA GLY A 218 -12.61 -7.93 1.95
C GLY A 218 -12.94 -7.91 3.45
N HIS A 219 -14.19 -7.62 3.81
CA HIS A 219 -14.73 -7.67 5.18
C HIS A 219 -14.56 -9.01 5.90
N ALA A 220 -14.20 -10.09 5.21
CA ALA A 220 -13.93 -11.38 5.82
C ALA A 220 -12.60 -11.40 6.61
N TYR A 221 -11.64 -10.52 6.31
CA TYR A 221 -10.28 -10.60 6.85
C TYR A 221 -10.20 -10.57 8.39
N PRO A 222 -10.89 -9.69 9.13
CA PRO A 222 -10.86 -9.71 10.60
C PRO A 222 -11.27 -11.08 11.17
N SER A 223 -12.30 -11.71 10.58
CA SER A 223 -12.75 -13.06 10.98
C SER A 223 -11.80 -14.16 10.55
N LEU A 224 -11.11 -14.02 9.41
CA LEU A 224 -10.08 -14.96 8.95
C LEU A 224 -8.85 -14.91 9.85
N ILE A 225 -8.36 -13.71 10.19
CA ILE A 225 -7.25 -13.51 11.13
C ILE A 225 -7.59 -14.17 12.47
N ARG A 226 -8.75 -13.85 13.06
CA ARG A 226 -9.16 -14.38 14.37
C ARG A 226 -9.20 -15.91 14.40
N ARG A 227 -9.62 -16.57 13.32
CA ARG A 227 -9.80 -18.03 13.25
C ARG A 227 -8.62 -18.82 12.69
N GLY A 228 -7.77 -18.20 11.86
CA GLY A 228 -6.71 -18.88 11.10
C GLY A 228 -5.50 -19.28 11.94
N GLU A 229 -4.37 -19.62 11.34
CA GLU A 229 -3.09 -19.72 12.07
C GLU A 229 -2.36 -18.39 12.01
N LYS A 230 -1.57 -18.07 13.05
CA LYS A 230 -0.78 -16.83 13.06
C LYS A 230 0.33 -16.98 12.02
N LYS A 231 0.37 -16.07 11.06
CA LYS A 231 1.41 -15.96 10.03
C LYS A 231 2.53 -15.01 10.51
N PRO A 232 3.79 -15.19 10.09
CA PRO A 232 4.92 -14.35 10.50
C PRO A 232 4.91 -13.01 9.76
N LEU A 233 3.89 -12.18 10.02
CA LEU A 233 3.68 -10.91 9.34
C LEU A 233 3.86 -9.74 10.29
N ARG A 234 4.45 -8.67 9.77
CA ARG A 234 4.49 -7.33 10.35
C ARG A 234 3.57 -6.41 9.55
N VAL A 235 2.59 -5.78 10.20
CA VAL A 235 1.52 -5.04 9.50
C VAL A 235 1.36 -3.62 10.04
N PHE A 236 1.67 -2.64 9.21
CA PHE A 236 1.36 -1.25 9.46
C PHE A 236 0.03 -0.88 8.78
N LEU A 237 -0.92 -0.39 9.55
CA LEU A 237 -2.20 0.11 9.08
C LEU A 237 -2.26 1.61 9.30
N GLN A 238 -2.74 2.34 8.31
CA GLN A 238 -3.10 3.75 8.45
C GLN A 238 -4.50 3.97 7.88
N THR A 239 -5.31 4.78 8.56
CA THR A 239 -6.61 5.29 8.05
C THR A 239 -6.85 6.69 8.61
N GLY A 240 -8.00 7.30 8.34
CA GLY A 240 -8.36 8.63 8.80
C GLY A 240 -9.76 8.69 9.42
N HIS A 241 -10.01 9.67 10.29
CA HIS A 241 -11.32 9.90 10.89
C HIS A 241 -12.39 10.41 9.90
N LYS A 242 -11.97 10.89 8.73
CA LYS A 242 -12.85 11.34 7.65
C LYS A 242 -12.78 10.38 6.44
N ASP A 243 -12.31 9.16 6.65
CA ASP A 243 -12.18 8.15 5.59
C ASP A 243 -13.56 7.72 5.06
N LEU A 244 -13.59 7.00 3.94
CA LEU A 244 -14.79 6.66 3.18
C LEU A 244 -15.83 5.91 4.02
N ASN A 245 -17.09 6.34 3.90
CA ASN A 245 -18.26 5.61 4.36
C ASN A 245 -19.33 5.61 3.26
N ILE A 246 -19.43 4.47 2.58
CA ILE A 246 -20.22 4.27 1.36
C ILE A 246 -20.90 2.89 1.37
N VAL A 247 -21.57 2.51 0.27
CA VAL A 247 -22.31 1.25 0.15
C VAL A 247 -21.53 -0.02 0.53
N PHE A 248 -20.19 -0.01 0.41
CA PHE A 248 -19.36 -1.17 0.77
C PHE A 248 -19.03 -1.26 2.27
N GLY A 249 -19.14 -0.16 3.01
CA GLY A 249 -18.77 -0.07 4.42
C GLY A 249 -18.09 1.24 4.79
N ASP A 250 -17.52 1.24 5.99
CA ASP A 250 -16.82 2.35 6.61
C ASP A 250 -15.34 1.97 6.79
N TRP A 251 -14.44 2.74 6.19
CA TRP A 251 -13.01 2.44 6.13
C TRP A 251 -12.32 2.61 7.47
N GLU A 252 -12.70 3.59 8.29
CA GLU A 252 -12.13 3.75 9.63
C GLU A 252 -12.49 2.52 10.48
N ILE A 253 -13.77 2.13 10.47
CA ILE A 253 -14.25 0.97 11.22
C ILE A 253 -13.57 -0.31 10.72
N ALA A 254 -13.46 -0.50 9.40
CA ALA A 254 -12.85 -1.69 8.82
C ALA A 254 -11.36 -1.83 9.19
N ASN A 255 -10.58 -0.74 9.13
CA ASN A 255 -9.17 -0.75 9.53
C ASN A 255 -9.00 -0.93 11.05
N ARG A 256 -9.91 -0.41 11.87
CA ARG A 256 -9.95 -0.69 13.31
C ARG A 256 -10.28 -2.14 13.63
N ASP A 257 -11.20 -2.77 12.89
CA ASP A 257 -11.52 -4.20 13.08
C ASP A 257 -10.35 -5.11 12.66
N MET A 258 -9.65 -4.75 11.58
CA MET A 258 -8.37 -5.38 11.22
C MET A 258 -7.35 -5.29 12.35
N ALA A 259 -7.11 -4.09 12.88
CA ALA A 259 -6.20 -3.89 14.00
C ALA A 259 -6.60 -4.71 15.24
N ALA A 260 -7.89 -4.75 15.59
CA ALA A 260 -8.40 -5.55 16.69
C ALA A 260 -8.21 -7.06 16.47
N ALA A 261 -8.37 -7.54 15.24
CA ALA A 261 -8.12 -8.93 14.88
C ALA A 261 -6.63 -9.30 14.94
N LEU A 262 -5.75 -8.43 14.43
CA LEU A 262 -4.29 -8.58 14.51
C LEU A 262 -3.83 -8.60 15.97
N GLN A 263 -4.35 -7.70 16.80
CA GLN A 263 -4.10 -7.66 18.25
C GLN A 263 -4.52 -8.95 18.93
N TYR A 264 -5.75 -9.41 18.68
CA TYR A 264 -6.28 -10.64 19.26
C TYR A 264 -5.39 -11.86 18.96
N ARG A 265 -4.73 -11.86 17.81
CA ARG A 265 -3.82 -12.92 17.36
C ARG A 265 -2.36 -12.66 17.68
N GLY A 266 -2.04 -11.55 18.36
CA GLY A 266 -0.69 -11.18 18.75
C GLY A 266 0.25 -10.98 17.57
N TYR A 267 -0.23 -10.45 16.44
CA TYR A 267 0.64 -10.02 15.34
C TYR A 267 1.53 -8.85 15.76
N ASP A 268 2.67 -8.69 15.07
CA ASP A 268 3.41 -7.44 15.11
C ASP A 268 2.67 -6.44 14.21
N TYR A 269 1.96 -5.50 14.82
CA TYR A 269 1.14 -4.55 14.06
C TYR A 269 1.19 -3.15 14.69
N LYS A 270 0.88 -2.17 13.85
CA LYS A 270 0.65 -0.79 14.27
C LYS A 270 -0.53 -0.22 13.50
N LEU A 271 -1.39 0.54 14.18
CA LEU A 271 -2.48 1.30 13.56
C LEU A 271 -2.27 2.78 13.86
N GLU A 272 -2.20 3.59 12.82
CA GLU A 272 -2.23 5.06 12.91
C GLU A 272 -3.54 5.59 12.33
N VAL A 273 -4.28 6.38 13.11
CA VAL A 273 -5.53 7.01 12.65
C VAL A 273 -5.34 8.52 12.61
N GLY A 274 -5.37 9.08 11.41
CA GLY A 274 -5.23 10.50 11.16
C GLY A 274 -6.54 11.27 11.24
N GLN A 275 -6.45 12.59 11.11
CA GLN A 275 -7.58 13.52 11.00
C GLN A 275 -8.10 13.64 9.55
N GLY A 276 -7.39 13.02 8.61
CA GLY A 276 -7.64 13.07 7.17
C GLY A 276 -8.74 12.13 6.69
N GLY A 277 -8.95 12.13 5.38
CA GLY A 277 -9.89 11.27 4.67
C GLY A 277 -9.20 10.19 3.84
N HIS A 278 -9.78 9.88 2.68
CA HIS A 278 -9.32 8.81 1.78
C HIS A 278 -8.26 9.33 0.80
N THR A 279 -7.19 9.89 1.35
CA THR A 279 -6.09 10.52 0.59
C THR A 279 -4.74 9.89 0.97
N PRO A 280 -3.70 10.04 0.14
CA PRO A 280 -2.37 9.55 0.49
C PRO A 280 -1.62 10.48 1.46
N LEU A 281 -2.17 11.65 1.81
CA LEU A 281 -1.42 12.73 2.46
C LEU A 281 -0.89 12.34 3.84
N HIS A 282 -1.74 11.76 4.70
CA HIS A 282 -1.29 11.32 6.02
C HIS A 282 -0.25 10.21 5.93
N GLY A 283 -0.52 9.17 5.13
CA GLY A 283 0.40 8.06 4.91
C GLY A 283 1.76 8.53 4.36
N ALA A 284 1.75 9.53 3.48
CA ALA A 284 2.96 10.16 2.97
C ALA A 284 3.75 10.94 4.04
N ALA A 285 3.05 11.72 4.86
CA ALA A 285 3.66 12.50 5.93
C ALA A 285 4.36 11.61 6.97
N ILE A 286 3.82 10.41 7.24
CA ILE A 286 4.39 9.45 8.20
C ILE A 286 5.22 8.34 7.53
N LEU A 287 5.43 8.39 6.21
CA LEU A 287 6.13 7.33 5.48
C LEU A 287 7.57 7.10 6.01
N PRO A 288 8.37 8.14 6.34
CA PRO A 288 9.70 7.91 6.89
C PRO A 288 9.68 7.05 8.16
N ASP A 289 8.83 7.39 9.12
CA ASP A 289 8.68 6.65 10.38
C ASP A 289 8.07 5.27 10.17
N THR A 290 7.16 5.15 9.20
CA THR A 290 6.58 3.87 8.80
C THR A 290 7.65 2.92 8.30
N LEU A 291 8.57 3.39 7.45
CA LEU A 291 9.65 2.56 6.90
C LEU A 291 10.69 2.17 7.96
N ARG A 292 11.04 3.08 8.87
CA ARG A 292 11.88 2.75 10.03
C ARG A 292 11.24 1.69 10.91
N TRP A 293 9.95 1.86 11.21
CA TRP A 293 9.20 0.87 11.97
C TRP A 293 9.16 -0.47 11.22
N LEU A 294 8.91 -0.47 9.91
CA LEU A 294 8.85 -1.70 9.11
C LEU A 294 10.17 -2.46 9.13
N TRP A 295 11.30 -1.77 8.94
CA TRP A 295 12.64 -2.36 8.84
C TRP A 295 13.42 -2.46 10.14
N ARG A 296 12.77 -2.24 11.28
CA ARG A 296 13.40 -2.44 12.58
C ARG A 296 13.75 -3.91 12.81
N ASP A 297 14.80 -4.12 13.59
CA ASP A 297 15.14 -5.44 14.11
C ASP A 297 14.06 -5.97 15.07
N ASP A 298 13.93 -7.29 15.14
CA ASP A 298 12.90 -7.97 15.95
C ASP A 298 13.08 -7.75 17.48
N ASP A 299 14.19 -7.17 17.90
CA ASP A 299 14.45 -6.77 19.30
C ASP A 299 13.64 -5.53 19.74
N GLY A 300 12.97 -4.85 18.80
CA GLY A 300 12.15 -3.66 19.03
C GLY A 300 10.69 -3.96 19.37
N ALA A 301 10.44 -4.64 20.49
CA ALA A 301 9.12 -4.73 21.10
C ALA A 301 8.69 -3.35 21.63
N TRP A 302 8.13 -2.51 20.76
CA TRP A 302 7.42 -1.30 21.17
C TRP A 302 6.09 -1.69 21.81
N ASN A 303 6.13 -1.94 23.11
CA ASN A 303 4.96 -1.90 23.98
C ASN A 303 4.46 -0.45 24.05
N ASP A 304 3.49 -0.07 23.22
CA ASP A 304 2.58 1.01 23.62
C ASP A 304 1.19 0.40 23.89
N VAL A 305 1.07 -0.09 25.11
CA VAL A 305 -0.22 -0.25 25.78
C VAL A 305 -0.72 1.17 26.06
N ARG A 306 -1.40 1.79 25.09
CA ARG A 306 -2.35 2.86 25.44
C ARG A 306 -3.67 2.22 25.81
N GLU A 307 -3.74 1.82 27.07
CA GLU A 307 -4.97 1.88 27.82
C GLU A 307 -5.54 3.30 27.66
N THR A 308 -6.58 3.45 26.85
CA THR A 308 -7.57 4.49 27.11
C THR A 308 -8.22 4.13 28.45
N PRO A 309 -8.17 4.98 29.49
CA PRO A 309 -8.90 4.72 30.71
C PRO A 309 -10.38 4.71 30.34
N ALA A 310 -11.00 3.53 30.43
CA ALA A 310 -12.45 3.44 30.47
C ALA A 310 -12.91 4.28 31.67
N THR A 311 -13.53 5.42 31.39
CA THR A 311 -14.37 6.11 32.34
C THR A 311 -15.43 5.12 32.79
N ARG A 312 -15.29 4.60 34.02
CA ARG A 312 -16.39 3.95 34.73
C ARG A 312 -17.17 5.01 35.53
N PRO A 313 -18.48 4.85 35.64
CA PRO A 313 -19.39 5.81 36.26
C PRO A 313 -19.11 6.01 37.75
#